data_AF-A0AAN4Z3T3-F1
#
_entry.id   AF-A0AAN4Z3T3-F1
#
_cell.length_a   1.000
_cell.length_b   1.000
_cell.length_c   1.000
_cell.angle_alpha   90.00
_cell.angle_beta   90.00
_cell.angle_gamma   90.00
#
_symmetry.space_group_name_H-M   'P 1'
#
loop_
_entity.id
_entity.type
_entity.pdbx_description
1 polymer ?
#
loop_
_entity_poly.entity_id
_entity_poly.type
_entity_poly.pdbx_seq_one_letter_code
_entity_poly.pdbx_strand_id
1 'polypeptide(L)'
;TLASLPPDIKQMIVRIEENSMDNIRQISHSWNSIVLDYLKTPSFLLPIDRVYFSSDPEVKWANDEARKLVHMYAIIPEQRTANVGFGKWLKVH
;
A
#
# COMPACT_ATOMS: atom_id res chain seq x y z
N THR A 1 19.88 8.13 22.58
CA THR A 1 19.74 8.48 21.14
C THR A 1 18.36 8.08 20.67
N LEU A 2 17.87 8.54 19.51
CA LEU A 2 16.52 8.19 19.05
C LEU A 2 16.30 6.66 18.94
N ALA A 3 17.38 5.89 18.68
CA ALA A 3 17.36 4.44 18.65
C ALA A 3 17.08 3.77 20.02
N SER A 4 17.41 4.44 21.14
CA SER A 4 17.24 3.90 22.49
C SER A 4 15.88 4.21 23.11
N LEU A 5 14.94 4.78 22.35
CA LEU A 5 13.60 5.04 22.85
C LEU A 5 12.85 3.72 23.14
N PRO A 6 12.01 3.71 24.18
CA PRO A 6 11.09 2.60 24.45
C PRO A 6 10.17 2.29 23.25
N PRO A 7 9.77 1.01 23.05
CA PRO A 7 8.96 0.59 21.89
C PRO A 7 7.60 1.29 21.77
N ASP A 8 6.94 1.55 22.89
CA ASP A 8 5.66 2.26 22.98
C ASP A 8 5.77 3.70 22.47
N ILE A 9 6.83 4.41 22.86
CA ILE A 9 7.11 5.76 22.37
C ILE A 9 7.39 5.76 20.86
N LYS A 10 8.15 4.78 20.37
CA LYS A 10 8.40 4.60 18.94
C LYS A 10 7.10 4.36 18.16
N GLN A 11 6.21 3.50 18.68
CA GLN A 11 4.90 3.26 18.08
C GLN A 11 4.04 4.52 18.03
N MET A 12 4.05 5.33 19.10
CA MET A 12 3.33 6.61 19.13
C MET A 12 3.86 7.57 18.06
N ILE A 13 5.17 7.67 17.91
CA ILE A 13 5.79 8.52 16.89
C ILE A 13 5.42 8.04 15.48
N VAL A 14 5.48 6.74 15.21
CA VAL A 14 5.07 6.17 13.91
C VAL A 14 3.60 6.48 13.60
N ARG A 15 2.72 6.50 14.60
CA ARG A 15 1.30 6.89 14.44
C ARG A 15 1.12 8.36 14.09
N ILE A 16 1.89 9.24 14.70
CA ILE A 16 1.80 10.70 14.48
C ILE A 16 2.41 11.06 13.11
N GLU A 17 3.50 10.40 12.75
CA GLU A 17 4.32 10.70 11.56
C GLU A 17 4.07 9.71 10.41
N GLU A 18 2.80 9.35 10.15
CA GLU A 18 2.42 8.37 9.12
C GLU A 18 3.01 8.73 7.73
N ASN A 19 3.13 10.01 7.41
CA ASN A 19 3.67 10.48 6.12
C ASN A 19 5.20 10.40 6.01
N SER A 20 5.90 10.14 7.11
CA SER A 20 7.37 10.15 7.20
C SER A 20 7.96 8.76 7.45
N MET A 21 7.18 7.69 7.24
CA MET A 21 7.55 6.31 7.59
C MET A 21 8.87 5.86 6.95
N ASP A 22 9.15 6.21 5.69
CA ASP A 22 10.39 5.83 5.01
C ASP A 22 11.64 6.42 5.70
N ASN A 23 11.55 7.66 6.17
CA ASN A 23 12.63 8.30 6.93
C ASN A 23 12.79 7.63 8.30
N ILE A 24 11.69 7.28 8.97
CA ILE A 24 11.71 6.64 10.29
C ILE A 24 12.38 5.26 10.24
N ARG A 25 12.17 4.50 9.15
CA ARG A 25 12.78 3.17 8.96
C ARG A 25 14.30 3.22 8.91
N GLN A 26 14.88 4.33 8.47
CA GLN A 26 16.34 4.50 8.33
C GLN A 26 17.06 4.77 9.66
N ILE A 27 16.32 5.05 10.74
CA ILE A 27 16.91 5.44 12.02
C ILE A 27 17.65 4.29 12.69
N SER A 28 17.08 3.08 12.70
CA SER A 28 17.74 1.86 13.19
C SER A 28 16.92 0.61 12.84
N HIS A 29 17.52 -0.58 13.01
CA HIS A 29 16.80 -1.85 12.90
C HIS A 29 15.55 -1.93 13.80
N SER A 30 15.64 -1.42 15.04
CA SER A 30 14.51 -1.43 15.98
C SER A 30 13.34 -0.55 15.51
N TRP A 31 13.64 0.55 14.83
CA TRP A 31 12.64 1.44 14.24
C TRP A 31 11.99 0.81 13.02
N ASN A 32 12.79 0.21 12.13
CA ASN A 32 12.27 -0.52 10.98
C ASN A 32 11.31 -1.66 11.39
N SER A 33 11.65 -2.40 12.45
CA SER A 33 10.80 -3.49 12.96
C SER A 33 9.43 -2.97 13.42
N ILE A 34 9.40 -1.85 14.15
CA ILE A 34 8.15 -1.23 14.62
C ILE A 34 7.30 -0.70 13.47
N VAL A 35 7.92 -0.06 12.47
CA VAL A 35 7.20 0.41 11.28
C VAL A 35 6.61 -0.78 10.51
N LEU A 36 7.36 -1.87 10.35
CA LEU A 36 6.87 -3.07 9.68
C LEU A 36 5.69 -3.70 10.44
N ASP A 37 5.75 -3.79 11.77
CA ASP A 37 4.63 -4.30 12.56
C ASP A 37 3.42 -3.39 12.52
N TYR A 38 3.63 -2.07 12.53
CA TYR A 38 2.57 -1.08 12.35
C TYR A 38 1.84 -1.27 11.01
N LEU A 39 2.57 -1.44 9.91
CA LEU A 39 2.02 -1.67 8.57
C LEU A 39 1.27 -3.00 8.42
N LYS A 40 1.59 -4.01 9.25
CA LYS A 40 0.83 -5.28 9.30
C LYS A 40 -0.52 -5.15 10.01
N THR A 41 -0.73 -4.08 10.78
CA THR A 41 -1.95 -3.94 11.57
C THR A 41 -3.14 -3.78 10.62
N PRO A 42 -4.23 -4.57 10.76
CA PRO A 42 -5.36 -4.57 9.84
C PRO A 42 -6.03 -3.21 9.61
N SER A 43 -5.90 -2.28 10.55
CA SER A 43 -6.37 -0.90 10.41
C SER A 43 -5.59 -0.07 9.37
N PHE A 44 -4.40 -0.52 8.96
CA PHE A 44 -3.60 0.04 7.85
C PHE A 44 -3.63 -0.83 6.59
N LEU A 45 -4.04 -2.10 6.71
CA LEU A 45 -4.41 -2.92 5.57
C LEU A 45 -5.75 -2.40 5.06
N LEU A 46 -5.68 -1.57 4.03
CA LEU A 46 -6.84 -0.91 3.46
C LEU A 46 -7.90 -1.95 3.10
N PRO A 47 -9.15 -1.82 3.58
CA PRO A 47 -10.23 -2.58 2.99
C PRO A 47 -10.38 -2.04 1.57
N ILE A 48 -9.81 -2.74 0.60
CA ILE A 48 -10.25 -2.60 -0.78
C ILE A 48 -11.70 -3.03 -0.72
N ASP A 49 -12.61 -2.06 -0.92
CA ASP A 49 -14.03 -2.28 -0.66
C ASP A 49 -14.52 -3.42 -1.56
N ARG A 50 -14.09 -3.39 -2.84
CA ARG A 50 -14.31 -4.46 -3.83
C ARG A 50 -13.20 -4.47 -4.89
N VAL A 51 -12.78 -5.66 -5.30
CA VAL A 51 -11.98 -5.90 -6.51
C VAL A 51 -12.84 -6.70 -7.48
N TYR A 52 -12.88 -6.31 -8.75
CA TYR A 52 -13.45 -7.14 -9.79
C TYR A 52 -12.57 -7.15 -11.03
N PHE A 53 -12.59 -8.29 -11.70
CA PHE A 53 -11.87 -8.51 -12.93
C PHE A 53 -12.86 -8.47 -14.10
N SER A 54 -12.53 -7.73 -15.15
CA SER A 54 -13.31 -7.72 -16.39
C SER A 54 -12.43 -8.16 -17.54
N SER A 55 -12.95 -9.04 -18.37
CA SER A 55 -12.40 -9.33 -19.69
C SER A 55 -13.19 -8.43 -20.64
N ASP A 56 -12.53 -7.44 -21.26
CA ASP A 56 -13.23 -6.47 -22.09
C ASP A 56 -13.81 -7.17 -23.34
N PRO A 57 -15.16 -7.27 -23.47
CA PRO A 57 -15.76 -8.00 -24.58
C PRO A 57 -15.84 -7.16 -25.87
N GLU A 58 -15.53 -5.86 -25.80
CA GLU A 58 -15.85 -4.91 -26.89
C GLU A 58 -14.69 -4.48 -27.77
N VAL A 59 -13.46 -4.98 -27.56
CA VAL A 59 -12.35 -4.68 -28.47
C VAL A 59 -12.48 -5.51 -29.76
N LYS A 60 -13.46 -5.14 -30.61
CA LYS A 60 -13.78 -5.78 -31.89
C LYS A 60 -12.66 -5.70 -32.93
N TRP A 61 -11.62 -4.90 -32.68
CA TRP A 61 -10.48 -4.69 -33.57
C TRP A 61 -9.14 -5.08 -32.94
N ALA A 62 -9.15 -5.71 -31.76
CA ALA A 62 -7.93 -6.17 -31.13
C ALA A 62 -7.40 -7.43 -31.83
N ASN A 63 -6.09 -7.43 -32.12
CA ASN A 63 -5.32 -8.64 -32.38
C ASN A 63 -5.61 -9.69 -31.30
N ASP A 64 -5.54 -10.98 -31.63
CA ASP A 64 -5.85 -12.11 -30.70
C ASP A 64 -5.09 -12.05 -29.35
N GLU A 65 -4.02 -11.26 -29.26
CA GLU A 65 -3.30 -10.99 -28.01
C GLU A 65 -4.07 -10.08 -27.03
N ALA A 66 -4.83 -9.08 -27.51
CA ALA A 66 -5.55 -8.19 -26.60
C ALA A 66 -6.78 -8.86 -25.95
N ARG A 67 -7.28 -9.95 -26.53
CA ARG A 67 -8.29 -10.82 -25.89
C ARG A 67 -7.80 -11.54 -24.63
N LYS A 68 -6.49 -11.52 -24.36
CA LYS A 68 -5.89 -12.14 -23.16
C LYS A 68 -5.71 -11.15 -22.00
N LEU A 69 -6.08 -9.89 -22.17
CA LEU A 69 -5.90 -8.88 -21.12
C LEU A 69 -7.07 -8.94 -20.13
N VAL A 70 -6.75 -9.17 -18.87
CA VAL A 70 -7.70 -9.08 -17.75
C VAL A 70 -7.53 -7.71 -17.10
N HIS A 71 -8.60 -6.94 -17.05
CA HIS A 71 -8.61 -5.63 -16.38
C HIS A 71 -9.00 -5.84 -14.92
N MET A 72 -8.24 -5.23 -14.00
CA MET A 72 -8.58 -5.23 -12.58
C MET A 72 -9.09 -3.85 -12.18
N TYR A 73 -10.27 -3.80 -11.59
CA TYR A 73 -10.86 -2.60 -11.03
C TYR A 73 -10.91 -2.73 -9.50
N ALA A 74 -10.46 -1.71 -8.80
CA ALA A 74 -10.52 -1.64 -7.35
C ALA A 74 -11.32 -0.40 -6.93
N ILE A 75 -12.30 -0.58 -6.05
CA ILE A 75 -13.03 0.53 -5.41
C ILE A 75 -12.29 0.90 -4.13
N ILE A 76 -11.90 2.17 -4.05
CA ILE A 76 -11.00 2.70 -3.02
C ILE A 76 -11.71 3.89 -2.36
N PRO A 77 -11.74 3.96 -1.02
CA PRO A 77 -12.30 5.12 -0.32
C PRO A 77 -11.61 6.42 -0.73
N GLU A 78 -12.41 7.49 -0.90
CA GLU A 78 -11.96 8.78 -1.42
C GLU A 78 -10.77 9.35 -0.62
N GLN A 79 -10.76 9.15 0.70
CA GLN A 79 -9.72 9.64 1.61
C GLN A 79 -8.34 9.02 1.36
N ARG A 80 -8.24 7.95 0.55
CA ARG A 80 -7.01 7.18 0.33
C ARG A 80 -6.57 7.14 -1.15
N THR A 81 -7.19 7.95 -2.01
CA THR A 81 -6.84 8.09 -3.44
C THR A 81 -5.39 8.51 -3.68
N ALA A 82 -4.79 9.29 -2.78
CA ALA A 82 -3.39 9.74 -2.87
C ALA A 82 -2.35 8.59 -2.87
N ASN A 83 -2.76 7.40 -2.43
CA ASN A 83 -1.88 6.24 -2.30
C ASN A 83 -2.00 5.25 -3.48
N VAL A 84 -2.88 5.53 -4.45
CA VAL A 84 -3.07 4.71 -5.65
C VAL A 84 -2.01 5.05 -6.70
N GLY A 85 -1.34 4.03 -7.26
CA GLY A 85 -0.37 4.21 -8.36
C GLY A 85 0.74 3.16 -8.42
N PHE A 86 1.46 3.15 -9.56
CA PHE A 86 2.61 2.28 -9.79
C PHE A 86 3.75 2.63 -8.82
N GLY A 87 4.32 1.62 -8.16
CA GLY A 87 5.36 1.81 -7.12
C GLY A 87 4.83 2.19 -5.73
N LYS A 88 3.53 2.45 -5.60
CA LYS A 88 2.85 2.59 -4.30
C LYS A 88 2.17 1.27 -3.92
N TRP A 89 1.01 0.98 -4.51
CA TRP A 89 0.21 -0.22 -4.21
C TRP A 89 0.32 -1.31 -5.28
N LEU A 90 0.57 -0.95 -6.54
CA LEU A 90 0.71 -1.90 -7.62
C LEU A 90 2.20 -2.21 -7.83
N LYS A 91 2.67 -3.32 -7.25
CA LYS A 91 3.90 -3.99 -7.69
C LYS A 91 3.51 -5.13 -8.62
N VAL A 92 3.78 -4.96 -9.90
CA VAL A 92 3.72 -6.04 -10.88
C VAL A 92 5.10 -6.70 -10.87
N HIS A 93 5.16 -7.97 -10.51
CA HIS A 93 6.37 -8.79 -10.53
C HIS A 93 6.48 -9.54 -11.85
#